data_AF-A0A936XTX2-F1
#
_entry.id   AF-A0A936XTX2-F1
#
_cell.length_a   1.000
_cell.length_b   1.000
_cell.length_c   1.000
_cell.angle_alpha   90.00
_cell.angle_beta   90.00
_cell.angle_gamma   90.00
#
_symmetry.space_group_name_H-M   'P 1'
#
loop_
_entity.id
_entity.type
_entity.pdbx_description
1 polymer ?
#
loop_
_entity_poly.entity_id
_entity_poly.type
_entity_poly.pdbx_seq_one_letter_code
_entity_poly.pdbx_strand_id
1 'polypeptide(L)'
;MAKHRISLKPGDFKKLHAKLKKLEVADPSLKIGNTLPSNFLIANAVADDQTDTPEIRTKRIILHIAGNFTTKPETMGDEIDLTINLLYRSDEYTLLQMRLDALVKEFKASASISSSEATGCSTVGDCTALVDEKIK
;
A
#
# COMPACT_ATOMS: atom_id res chain seq x y z
N MET A 1 -6.63 20.25 18.66
CA MET A 1 -6.00 20.32 17.33
C MET A 1 -7.10 20.37 16.27
N ALA A 2 -7.07 21.33 15.36
CA ALA A 2 -8.07 21.43 14.30
C ALA A 2 -7.83 20.32 13.27
N LYS A 3 -8.83 19.44 13.06
CA LYS A 3 -8.77 18.43 11.99
C LYS A 3 -8.92 19.16 10.65
N HIS A 4 -7.82 19.34 9.93
CA HIS A 4 -7.84 19.87 8.57
C HIS A 4 -8.35 18.79 7.60
N ARG A 5 -9.60 18.95 7.14
CA ARG A 5 -10.20 18.04 6.16
C ARG A 5 -9.81 18.51 4.76
N ILE A 6 -8.88 17.80 4.12
CA ILE A 6 -8.56 18.03 2.70
C ILE A 6 -9.66 17.37 1.87
N SER A 7 -10.40 18.18 1.10
CA SER A 7 -11.40 17.69 0.16
C SER A 7 -10.82 17.78 -1.26
N LEU A 8 -10.55 16.62 -1.86
CA LEU A 8 -10.04 16.52 -3.23
C LEU A 8 -11.22 16.35 -4.19
N LYS A 9 -11.30 17.19 -5.21
CA LYS A 9 -12.33 17.05 -6.26
C LYS A 9 -11.83 16.15 -7.38
N PRO A 10 -12.72 15.48 -8.14
CA PRO A 10 -12.34 14.71 -9.34
C PRO A 10 -11.43 15.47 -10.33
N GLY A 11 -11.65 16.78 -10.47
CA GLY A 11 -10.82 17.64 -11.32
C GLY A 11 -9.37 17.81 -10.85
N ASP A 12 -9.10 17.66 -9.55
CA ASP A 12 -7.75 17.77 -8.99
C ASP A 12 -6.93 16.52 -9.31
N PHE A 13 -7.57 15.35 -9.36
CA PHE A 13 -6.93 14.11 -9.84
C PHE A 13 -6.56 14.17 -11.30
N LYS A 14 -7.45 14.71 -12.14
CA LYS A 14 -7.14 14.90 -13.57
C LYS A 14 -5.92 15.78 -13.77
N LYS A 15 -5.77 16.85 -12.96
CA LYS A 15 -4.59 17.72 -12.96
C LYS A 15 -3.34 17.00 -12.48
N LEU A 16 -3.43 16.20 -11.43
CA LEU A 16 -2.31 15.42 -10.90
C LEU A 16 -1.83 14.38 -11.92
N HIS A 17 -2.74 13.58 -12.48
CA HIS A 17 -2.43 12.59 -13.51
C HIS A 17 -1.81 13.25 -14.75
N ALA A 18 -2.32 14.40 -15.18
CA ALA A 18 -1.73 15.15 -16.28
C ALA A 18 -0.30 15.63 -15.98
N LYS A 19 -0.01 16.04 -14.74
CA LYS A 19 1.36 16.41 -14.32
C LYS A 19 2.28 15.19 -14.30
N LEU A 20 1.81 14.07 -13.76
CA LEU A 20 2.56 12.83 -13.73
C LEU A 20 2.88 12.35 -15.16
N LYS A 21 1.89 12.35 -16.08
CA LYS A 21 2.10 12.06 -17.52
C LYS A 21 3.17 12.94 -18.16
N LYS A 22 3.24 14.22 -17.79
CA LYS A 22 4.30 15.13 -18.29
C LYS A 22 5.68 14.73 -17.77
N LEU A 23 5.78 14.24 -16.54
CA LEU A 23 7.03 13.74 -15.97
C LEU A 23 7.46 12.43 -16.64
N GLU A 24 6.53 11.53 -16.94
CA GLU A 24 6.77 10.30 -17.71
C GLU A 24 7.34 10.59 -19.11
N VAL A 25 6.85 11.64 -19.77
CA VAL A 25 7.37 12.10 -21.07
C VAL A 25 8.75 12.74 -20.93
N ALA A 26 9.03 13.44 -19.82
CA ALA A 26 10.30 14.12 -19.58
C ALA A 26 11.41 13.16 -19.12
N ASP A 27 11.05 12.08 -18.44
CA ASP A 27 11.97 11.05 -17.97
C ASP A 27 11.47 9.65 -18.39
N PRO A 28 12.01 9.10 -19.49
CA PRO A 28 11.61 7.79 -20.02
C PRO A 28 11.87 6.62 -19.06
N SER A 29 12.70 6.80 -18.02
CA SER A 29 12.92 5.80 -16.98
C SER A 29 11.74 5.69 -16.02
N LEU A 30 10.91 6.74 -15.98
CA LEU A 30 9.70 6.82 -15.18
C LEU A 30 8.55 6.30 -16.05
N LYS A 31 7.93 5.18 -15.66
CA LYS A 31 6.69 4.68 -16.29
C LYS A 31 5.56 4.75 -15.29
N ILE A 32 4.47 5.39 -15.69
CA ILE A 32 3.24 5.39 -14.90
C ILE A 32 2.44 4.19 -15.41
N GLY A 33 2.44 3.12 -14.63
CA GLY A 33 1.57 1.97 -14.88
C GLY A 33 0.10 2.41 -14.97
N ASN A 34 -0.80 1.52 -15.40
CA ASN A 34 -2.26 1.77 -15.42
C ASN A 34 -2.85 1.84 -14.00
N THR A 35 -2.24 2.63 -13.12
CA THR A 35 -2.64 2.83 -11.74
C THR A 35 -3.84 3.77 -11.75
N LEU A 36 -5.02 3.21 -11.47
CA LEU A 36 -6.23 4.01 -11.34
C LEU A 36 -6.03 5.10 -10.25
N PRO A 37 -6.61 6.31 -10.40
CA PRO A 37 -6.53 7.34 -9.37
C PRO A 37 -7.02 6.88 -7.98
N SER A 38 -7.96 5.94 -7.94
CA SER A 38 -8.38 5.24 -6.72
C SER A 38 -7.21 4.51 -6.06
N ASN A 39 -6.36 3.83 -6.83
CA ASN A 39 -5.21 3.10 -6.34
C ASN A 39 -4.12 4.05 -5.83
N PHE A 40 -3.98 5.24 -6.42
CA PHE A 40 -3.07 6.28 -5.92
C PHE A 40 -3.57 6.90 -4.60
N LEU A 41 -4.89 7.06 -4.43
CA LEU A 41 -5.50 7.52 -3.19
C LEU A 41 -5.43 6.46 -2.09
N ILE A 42 -5.71 5.21 -2.43
CA ILE A 42 -5.51 4.04 -1.57
C ILE A 42 -4.02 3.82 -1.27
N ALA A 43 -3.09 4.40 -2.03
CA ALA A 43 -1.65 4.40 -1.76
C ALA A 43 -1.19 5.54 -0.83
N ASN A 44 -1.99 6.58 -0.61
CA ASN A 44 -1.64 7.76 0.20
C ASN A 44 -2.58 8.05 1.38
N ALA A 45 -3.67 7.30 1.54
CA ALA A 45 -4.47 7.33 2.75
C ALA A 45 -3.65 6.71 3.89
N VAL A 46 -2.97 7.55 4.66
CA VAL A 46 -2.45 7.19 5.98
C VAL A 46 -3.68 7.23 6.88
N ALA A 47 -4.19 6.06 7.27
CA ALA A 47 -5.16 6.03 8.35
C ALA A 47 -4.43 6.48 9.64
N ASP A 48 -5.16 7.18 10.52
CA ASP A 48 -4.63 7.74 11.77
C ASP A 48 -4.34 6.59 12.75
N ASP A 49 -3.22 5.91 12.50
CA ASP A 49 -2.87 4.60 13.05
C ASP A 49 -1.55 4.67 13.85
N GLN A 50 -1.19 5.85 14.38
CA GLN A 50 0.12 6.07 15.05
C GLN A 50 0.38 5.14 16.24
N THR A 51 -0.66 4.51 16.79
CA THR A 51 -0.58 3.56 17.90
C THR A 51 -0.56 2.10 17.46
N ASP A 52 -0.77 1.80 16.18
CA ASP A 52 -0.84 0.43 15.68
C ASP A 52 0.56 -0.18 15.55
N THR A 53 0.68 -1.48 15.83
CA THR A 53 1.91 -2.23 15.59
C THR A 53 2.16 -2.40 14.08
N PRO A 54 3.40 -2.63 13.64
CA PRO A 54 3.70 -2.93 12.23
C PRO A 54 2.85 -4.09 11.68
N GLU A 55 2.59 -5.10 12.48
CA GLU A 55 1.72 -6.24 12.15
C GLU A 55 0.29 -5.78 11.81
N ILE A 56 -0.35 -5.00 12.69
CA ILE A 56 -1.72 -4.49 12.48
C ILE A 56 -1.80 -3.59 11.25
N ARG A 57 -0.79 -2.74 11.04
CA ARG A 57 -0.71 -1.88 9.84
C ARG A 57 -0.54 -2.70 8.56
N THR A 58 0.22 -3.79 8.60
CA THR A 58 0.39 -4.73 7.49
C THR A 58 -0.94 -5.40 7.12
N LYS A 59 -1.65 -5.95 8.12
CA LYS A 59 -2.98 -6.56 7.94
C LYS A 59 -3.98 -5.56 7.34
N ARG A 60 -3.97 -4.31 7.83
CA ARG A 60 -4.79 -3.22 7.30
C ARG A 60 -4.48 -2.88 5.84
N ILE A 61 -3.20 -2.81 5.47
CA ILE A 61 -2.76 -2.58 4.09
C ILE A 61 -3.36 -3.64 3.16
N ILE A 62 -3.24 -4.92 3.53
CA ILE A 62 -3.77 -6.04 2.73
C ILE A 62 -5.29 -5.90 2.57
N LEU A 63 -6.02 -5.68 3.66
CA LEU A 63 -7.47 -5.50 3.63
C LEU A 63 -7.90 -4.32 2.73
N HIS A 64 -7.20 -3.19 2.82
CA HIS A 64 -7.50 -2.01 2.01
C HIS A 64 -7.23 -2.24 0.52
N ILE A 65 -6.17 -2.96 0.16
CA ILE A 65 -5.90 -3.32 -1.24
C ILE A 65 -6.99 -4.25 -1.77
N ALA A 66 -7.46 -5.19 -0.94
CA ALA A 66 -8.61 -6.06 -1.24
C ALA A 66 -9.96 -5.31 -1.22
N GLY A 67 -9.98 -4.00 -0.97
CA GLY A 67 -11.20 -3.18 -0.92
C GLY A 67 -12.05 -3.37 0.35
N ASN A 68 -11.53 -4.04 1.36
CA ASN A 68 -12.20 -4.29 2.63
C ASN A 68 -11.80 -3.25 3.69
N PHE A 69 -12.67 -2.26 3.91
CA PHE A 69 -12.46 -1.18 4.88
C PHE A 69 -13.25 -1.35 6.18
N THR A 70 -13.93 -2.49 6.35
CA THR A 70 -14.86 -2.73 7.48
C THR A 70 -14.35 -3.80 8.44
N THR A 71 -13.56 -4.75 7.94
CA THR A 71 -12.96 -5.79 8.76
C THR A 71 -11.85 -5.18 9.61
N LYS A 72 -11.85 -5.55 10.88
CA LYS A 72 -10.82 -5.14 11.83
C LYS A 72 -9.51 -5.89 11.56
N PRO A 73 -8.36 -5.22 11.36
CA PRO A 73 -7.11 -5.90 11.04
C PRO A 73 -6.71 -6.95 12.08
N GLU A 74 -7.04 -6.72 13.35
CA GLU A 74 -6.75 -7.63 14.48
C GLU A 74 -7.48 -8.98 14.37
N THR A 75 -8.54 -9.05 13.55
CA THR A 75 -9.33 -10.28 13.36
C THR A 75 -8.83 -11.11 12.17
N MET A 76 -7.81 -10.63 11.46
CA MET A 76 -7.26 -11.30 10.29
C MET A 76 -6.26 -12.38 10.74
N GLY A 77 -6.56 -13.64 10.38
CA GLY A 77 -5.67 -14.78 10.59
C GLY A 77 -4.45 -14.73 9.68
N ASP A 78 -3.31 -15.20 10.18
CA ASP A 78 -2.03 -15.20 9.46
C ASP A 78 -2.03 -16.24 8.33
N GLU A 79 -2.84 -17.29 8.46
CA GLU A 79 -2.98 -18.41 7.52
C GLU A 79 -3.78 -18.07 6.25
N ILE A 80 -4.36 -16.87 6.17
CA ILE A 80 -5.18 -16.46 5.02
C ILE A 80 -4.29 -16.31 3.79
N ASP A 81 -4.54 -17.16 2.78
CA ASP A 81 -3.88 -17.09 1.48
C ASP A 81 -4.33 -15.84 0.72
N LEU A 82 -3.36 -15.03 0.31
CA LEU A 82 -3.61 -13.77 -0.38
C LEU A 82 -4.14 -14.00 -1.80
N THR A 83 -3.54 -14.91 -2.55
CA THR A 83 -3.91 -15.17 -3.96
C THR A 83 -5.30 -15.79 -4.11
N ILE A 84 -5.72 -16.57 -3.11
CA ILE A 84 -7.01 -17.27 -3.12
C ILE A 84 -8.13 -16.39 -2.56
N ASN A 85 -7.85 -15.54 -1.57
CA ASN A 85 -8.90 -14.89 -0.81
C ASN A 85 -8.97 -13.38 -0.99
N LEU A 86 -7.88 -12.70 -1.38
CA LEU A 86 -7.76 -11.25 -1.22
C LEU A 86 -7.20 -10.51 -2.44
N LEU A 87 -6.06 -10.94 -2.96
CA LEU A 87 -5.25 -10.27 -3.98
C LEU A 87 -5.17 -11.15 -5.23
N TYR A 88 -6.14 -11.00 -6.12
CA TYR A 88 -6.31 -11.84 -7.31
C TYR A 88 -5.56 -11.32 -8.55
N ARG A 89 -5.07 -10.07 -8.50
CA ARG A 89 -4.48 -9.39 -9.66
C ARG A 89 -3.04 -8.95 -9.40
N SER A 90 -2.23 -8.94 -10.45
CA SER A 90 -0.81 -8.56 -10.35
C SER A 90 -0.59 -7.09 -9.96
N ASP A 91 -1.52 -6.19 -10.32
CA ASP A 91 -1.46 -4.78 -9.92
C ASP A 91 -1.66 -4.60 -8.41
N GLU A 92 -2.40 -5.49 -7.76
CA GLU A 92 -2.60 -5.47 -6.30
C GLU A 92 -1.31 -5.80 -5.54
N TYR A 93 -0.49 -6.73 -6.05
CA TYR A 93 0.84 -7.01 -5.50
C TYR A 93 1.83 -5.86 -5.68
N THR A 94 1.69 -5.08 -6.77
CA THR A 94 2.47 -3.86 -6.94
C THR A 94 2.09 -2.83 -5.87
N LEU A 95 0.80 -2.67 -5.57
CA LEU A 95 0.33 -1.79 -4.51
C LEU A 95 0.76 -2.28 -3.12
N LEU A 96 0.73 -3.60 -2.91
CA LEU A 96 1.21 -4.22 -1.68
C LEU A 96 2.68 -3.87 -1.45
N GLN A 97 3.54 -4.09 -2.45
CA GLN A 97 4.95 -3.72 -2.39
C GLN A 97 5.13 -2.25 -2.00
N MET A 98 4.48 -1.32 -2.70
CA MET A 98 4.62 0.10 -2.42
C MET A 98 4.19 0.47 -1.00
N ARG A 99 3.12 -0.14 -0.49
CA ARG A 99 2.58 0.15 0.84
C ARG A 99 3.42 -0.45 1.95
N LEU A 100 3.90 -1.68 1.79
CA LEU A 100 4.81 -2.29 2.76
C LEU A 100 6.18 -1.59 2.76
N ASP A 101 6.70 -1.22 1.59
CA ASP A 101 7.95 -0.44 1.48
C ASP A 101 7.85 0.91 2.20
N ALA A 102 6.73 1.61 2.03
CA ALA A 102 6.46 2.83 2.78
C ALA A 102 6.40 2.56 4.29
N LEU A 103 5.69 1.51 4.72
CA LEU A 103 5.59 1.11 6.11
C LEU A 103 6.96 0.85 6.73
N VAL A 104 7.80 0.01 6.12
CA VAL A 104 9.13 -0.30 6.69
C VAL A 104 10.03 0.94 6.76
N LYS A 105 9.92 1.85 5.78
CA LYS A 105 10.69 3.11 5.77
C LYS A 105 10.27 4.10 6.86
N GLU A 106 9.02 4.05 7.30
CA GLU A 106 8.57 4.85 8.44
C GLU A 106 9.27 4.44 9.75
N PHE A 107 9.62 3.16 9.91
CA PHE A 107 10.32 2.65 11.08
C PHE A 107 11.85 2.61 10.89
N LYS A 108 12.33 2.30 9.69
CA LYS A 108 13.75 2.19 9.35
C LYS A 108 13.99 2.75 7.95
N ALA A 109 14.41 4.01 7.87
CA ALA A 109 14.51 4.75 6.60
C ALA A 109 15.40 4.09 5.52
N SER A 110 16.37 3.25 5.91
CA SER A 110 17.23 2.50 4.97
C SER A 110 16.66 1.15 4.53
N ALA A 111 15.57 0.69 5.15
CA ALA A 111 14.90 -0.55 4.76
C ALA A 111 14.16 -0.37 3.43
N SER A 112 13.99 -1.48 2.72
CA SER A 112 13.16 -1.52 1.52
C SER A 112 12.58 -2.90 1.29
N ILE A 113 11.45 -2.94 0.60
CA ILE A 113 10.80 -4.16 0.14
C ILE A 113 10.82 -4.17 -1.39
N SER A 114 11.45 -5.20 -1.95
CA SER A 114 11.49 -5.46 -3.38
C SER A 114 10.19 -6.07 -3.88
N SER A 115 9.96 -6.02 -5.19
CA SER A 115 8.79 -6.65 -5.81
C SER A 115 8.74 -8.16 -5.58
N SER A 116 9.89 -8.85 -5.63
CA SER A 116 9.98 -10.29 -5.40
C SER A 116 9.59 -10.69 -3.98
N GLU A 117 9.97 -9.88 -2.98
CA GLU A 117 9.61 -10.12 -1.58
C GLU A 117 8.11 -9.94 -1.36
N ALA A 118 7.51 -8.89 -1.93
CA ALA A 118 6.08 -8.65 -1.85
C ALA A 118 5.26 -9.76 -2.56
N THR A 119 5.71 -10.23 -3.73
CA THR A 119 5.09 -11.39 -4.40
C THR A 119 5.34 -12.70 -3.68
N GLY A 120 6.37 -12.77 -2.83
CA GLY A 120 6.65 -13.92 -1.98
C GLY A 120 5.68 -14.06 -0.81
N CYS A 121 4.95 -12.99 -0.45
CA CYS A 121 3.83 -13.09 0.49
C CYS A 121 2.71 -13.94 -0.09
N SER A 122 2.65 -15.21 0.30
CA SER A 122 1.56 -16.10 -0.09
C SER A 122 0.41 -16.01 0.90
N THR A 123 0.72 -15.70 2.16
CA THR A 123 -0.24 -15.53 3.26
C THR A 123 -0.11 -14.16 3.92
N VAL A 124 -1.09 -13.81 4.77
CA VAL A 124 -1.02 -12.63 5.64
C VAL A 124 0.22 -12.69 6.55
N GLY A 125 0.49 -13.87 7.12
CA GLY A 125 1.63 -14.13 8.01
C GLY A 125 2.98 -13.92 7.34
N ASP A 126 3.13 -14.32 6.07
CA ASP A 126 4.37 -14.08 5.32
C ASP A 126 4.68 -12.59 5.21
N CYS A 127 3.63 -11.79 5.00
CA CYS A 127 3.75 -10.35 4.85
C CYS A 127 4.03 -9.62 6.17
N THR A 128 3.41 -10.05 7.27
CA THR A 128 3.72 -9.50 8.60
C THR A 128 5.15 -9.87 9.01
N ALA A 129 5.58 -11.11 8.77
CA ALA A 129 6.95 -11.56 9.04
C ALA A 129 7.99 -10.79 8.22
N LEU A 130 7.72 -10.55 6.92
CA LEU A 130 8.58 -9.74 6.05
C LEU A 130 8.77 -8.32 6.62
N VAL A 131 7.69 -7.68 7.03
CA VAL A 131 7.75 -6.33 7.61
C VAL A 131 8.55 -6.33 8.92
N ASP A 132 8.29 -7.28 9.81
CA ASP A 132 9.02 -7.39 11.08
C ASP A 132 10.51 -7.68 10.88
N GLU A 133 10.88 -8.49 9.89
CA GLU A 133 12.28 -8.74 9.54
C GLU A 133 12.98 -7.47 9.07
N LYS A 134 12.31 -6.67 8.22
CA LYS A 134 12.89 -5.44 7.65
C LYS A 134 13.04 -4.32 8.67
N ILE A 135 12.22 -4.29 9.71
CA ILE A 135 12.22 -3.22 10.71
C ILE A 135 13.26 -3.48 11.82
N LYS A 136 13.61 -4.73 12.11
CA LYS A 136 14.75 -5.09 12.96
C LYS A 136 16.05 -4.58 12.35
#